data_AF-A0A2S5N0C8-F1
#
_entry.id   AF-A0A2S5N0C8-F1
#
_cell.length_a   1.000
_cell.length_b   1.000
_cell.length_c   1.000
_cell.angle_alpha   90.00
_cell.angle_beta   90.00
_cell.angle_gamma   90.00
#
_symmetry.space_group_name_H-M   'P 1'
#
loop_
_entity.id
_entity.type
_entity.pdbx_description
1 polymer ?
#
loop_
_entity_poly.entity_id
_entity_poly.type
_entity_poly.pdbx_seq_one_letter_code
_entity_poly.pdbx_strand_id
1 'polypeptide(L)'
;MMRRRVLIFLVALALSMPAPASANWLTKALDHAGDAGKGATRGLHGLDPDLGHALSQIKALPDRPGIHALAAEAGHEGHWRFVNAKGESFTAATPDEFARMRDSLLPGTSGKLALYLTPDSIFKGSSTLKDLPLDAGLFLAIRRGAYRLTREPGSGIDTYFAEIKTNLRARLDSEDLLDETLFQLAQPLKPASLRILALETGSADALAAIPRFDPQTRMALVDKIDPARLATSFARVRGQTVILTGRIEDGALKFIDAGRGSGTLPLDQVRSAARTADVNLVIVKADTPRQPGGKNWLWQTSTIPGLDTAVKQQTVGDFLSSIAPQSGSLTVITRRDGYGRAILDATPPDGAAAPISDTVTGWLDSLAGEALGRIAIAGIEADMRDESRQRELDARLIPGIPAALQWSYLIALGLSLFGLGTANAWWNRIWPPEDRAEYGSFAGYALARAVRMILFVLIFLPVAGLPLFIRYLALQAWAILTAPLRALRWLRNRLVPRTT
;
A
#
# COMPACT_ATOMS: atom_id res chain seq x y z
N MET A 1 6.76 -37.75 -29.37
CA MET A 1 6.57 -38.27 -28.00
C MET A 1 7.17 -37.39 -26.89
N MET A 2 8.37 -36.84 -27.04
CA MET A 2 9.06 -36.07 -25.98
C MET A 2 8.31 -34.82 -25.49
N ARG A 3 7.68 -34.04 -26.39
CA ARG A 3 6.80 -32.89 -26.02
C ARG A 3 5.66 -33.28 -25.07
N ARG A 4 5.02 -34.43 -25.31
CA ARG A 4 3.90 -34.93 -24.50
C ARG A 4 4.39 -35.36 -23.11
N ARG A 5 5.56 -36.00 -23.02
CA ARG A 5 6.16 -36.43 -21.74
C ARG A 5 6.65 -35.26 -20.89
N VAL A 6 7.22 -34.21 -21.51
CA VAL A 6 7.61 -32.98 -20.78
C VAL A 6 6.39 -32.23 -20.26
N LEU A 7 5.33 -32.12 -21.07
CA LEU A 7 4.07 -31.53 -20.62
C LEU A 7 3.45 -32.32 -19.46
N ILE A 8 3.40 -33.65 -19.57
CA ILE A 8 2.90 -34.54 -18.51
C ILE A 8 3.77 -34.43 -17.24
N PHE A 9 5.09 -34.33 -17.38
CA PHE A 9 6.00 -34.16 -16.25
C PHE A 9 5.83 -32.79 -15.59
N LEU A 10 5.67 -31.70 -16.35
CA LEU A 10 5.40 -30.38 -15.79
C LEU A 10 4.03 -30.32 -15.09
N VAL A 11 3.01 -30.96 -15.65
CA VAL A 11 1.68 -31.09 -15.02
C VAL A 11 1.75 -31.95 -13.77
N ALA A 12 2.46 -33.09 -13.81
CA ALA A 12 2.65 -33.96 -12.66
C ALA A 12 3.46 -33.27 -11.54
N LEU A 13 4.50 -32.51 -11.90
CA LEU A 13 5.29 -31.73 -10.96
C LEU A 13 4.44 -30.63 -10.30
N ALA A 14 3.64 -29.91 -11.10
CA ALA A 14 2.70 -28.90 -10.60
C ALA A 14 1.60 -29.50 -9.70
N LEU A 15 1.17 -30.73 -9.96
CA LEU A 15 0.18 -31.45 -9.14
C LEU A 15 0.79 -32.13 -7.90
N SER A 16 2.10 -32.41 -7.90
CA SER A 16 2.81 -33.05 -6.79
C SER A 16 3.35 -32.07 -5.75
N MET A 17 3.37 -30.78 -6.05
CA MET A 17 3.67 -29.76 -5.05
C MET A 17 2.49 -29.68 -4.08
N PRO A 18 2.70 -29.79 -2.75
CA PRO A 18 1.62 -29.61 -1.79
C PRO A 18 1.02 -28.24 -2.05
N ALA A 19 -0.26 -28.19 -2.45
CA ALA A 19 -0.94 -26.93 -2.64
C ALA A 19 -0.85 -26.17 -1.30
N PRO A 20 -0.09 -25.05 -1.22
CA PRO A 20 -0.25 -24.20 -0.07
C PRO A 20 -1.71 -23.76 -0.08
N ALA A 21 -2.35 -23.67 1.08
CA ALA A 21 -3.73 -23.22 1.26
C ALA A 21 -3.99 -21.74 0.81
N SER A 22 -3.15 -21.20 -0.08
CA SER A 22 -3.25 -19.90 -0.72
C SER A 22 -3.08 -20.06 -2.24
N ALA A 23 -4.08 -20.64 -2.89
CA ALA A 23 -4.19 -20.71 -4.36
C ALA A 23 -4.47 -19.31 -5.01
N ASN A 24 -3.74 -18.28 -4.60
CA ASN A 24 -3.86 -16.90 -5.10
C ASN A 24 -2.76 -16.54 -6.11
N TRP A 25 -1.89 -17.48 -6.51
CA TRP A 25 -0.78 -17.18 -7.41
C TRP A 25 -1.23 -16.74 -8.81
N LEU A 26 -2.33 -17.32 -9.32
CA LEU A 26 -2.90 -16.95 -10.62
C LEU A 26 -3.51 -15.54 -10.58
N THR A 27 -4.22 -15.21 -9.49
CA THR A 27 -4.76 -13.87 -9.23
C THR A 27 -3.64 -12.85 -9.12
N LYS A 28 -2.56 -13.16 -8.37
CA LYS A 28 -1.36 -12.31 -8.27
C LYS A 28 -0.68 -12.08 -9.62
N ALA A 29 -0.61 -13.11 -10.48
CA ALA A 29 -0.05 -12.99 -11.81
C ALA A 29 -0.89 -12.07 -12.71
N LEU A 30 -2.23 -12.16 -12.60
CA LEU A 30 -3.16 -11.28 -13.32
C LEU A 30 -3.12 -9.85 -12.80
N ASP A 31 -3.01 -9.63 -11.49
CA ASP A 31 -2.89 -8.30 -10.89
C ASP A 31 -1.60 -7.59 -11.34
N HIS A 32 -0.47 -8.30 -11.38
CA HIS A 32 0.78 -7.74 -11.90
C HIS A 32 0.78 -7.51 -13.42
N ALA A 33 0.12 -8.37 -14.20
CA ALA A 33 -0.08 -8.13 -15.63
C ALA A 33 -1.01 -6.93 -15.87
N GLY A 34 -2.03 -6.77 -15.03
CA GLY A 34 -2.92 -5.61 -15.00
C GLY A 34 -2.16 -4.33 -14.69
N ASP A 35 -1.26 -4.36 -13.70
CA ASP A 35 -0.40 -3.23 -13.31
C ASP A 35 0.55 -2.78 -14.43
N ALA A 36 1.15 -3.72 -15.17
CA ALA A 36 1.99 -3.41 -16.33
C ALA A 36 1.18 -2.86 -17.53
N GLY A 37 -0.11 -3.20 -17.62
CA GLY A 37 -1.05 -2.67 -18.61
C GLY A 37 -1.59 -1.26 -18.31
N LYS A 38 -1.32 -0.71 -17.11
CA LYS A 38 -1.87 0.59 -16.64
C LYS A 38 -1.40 1.82 -17.42
N GLY A 39 -0.45 1.68 -18.35
CA GLY A 39 -0.02 2.75 -19.25
C GLY A 39 -0.85 2.91 -20.53
N ALA A 40 -1.79 1.99 -20.83
CA ALA A 40 -2.42 1.91 -22.15
C ALA A 40 -3.87 2.44 -22.25
N THR A 41 -4.53 2.80 -21.14
CA THR A 41 -5.90 3.38 -21.18
C THR A 41 -5.85 4.90 -21.28
N ARG A 42 -5.31 5.43 -22.39
CA ARG A 42 -5.51 6.83 -22.77
C ARG A 42 -6.90 7.00 -23.38
N GLY A 43 -7.80 7.64 -22.63
CA GLY A 43 -8.90 8.50 -23.09
C GLY A 43 -9.92 7.92 -24.07
N LEU A 44 -11.05 7.43 -23.55
CA LEU A 44 -12.23 7.12 -24.37
C LEU A 44 -13.13 8.34 -24.69
N HIS A 45 -12.84 9.54 -24.16
CA HIS A 45 -13.71 10.73 -24.32
C HIS A 45 -13.01 12.10 -24.51
N GLY A 46 -11.71 12.15 -24.83
CA GLY A 46 -11.04 13.43 -25.14
C GLY A 46 -10.89 14.43 -23.97
N LEU A 47 -11.30 14.04 -22.76
CA LEU A 47 -10.99 14.75 -21.52
C LEU A 47 -9.65 14.27 -20.96
N ASP A 48 -8.99 15.14 -20.20
CA ASP A 48 -7.88 14.75 -19.34
C ASP A 48 -8.32 13.58 -18.44
N PRO A 49 -7.51 12.50 -18.29
CA PRO A 49 -7.81 11.38 -17.41
C PRO A 49 -8.36 11.78 -16.03
N ASP A 50 -7.80 12.83 -15.43
CA ASP A 50 -8.13 13.21 -14.05
C ASP A 50 -9.45 13.97 -13.96
N LEU A 51 -9.73 14.83 -14.94
CA LEU A 51 -11.05 15.47 -15.07
C LEU A 51 -12.14 14.43 -15.38
N GLY A 52 -11.81 13.40 -16.16
CA GLY A 52 -12.68 12.25 -16.40
C GLY A 52 -13.01 11.48 -15.11
N HIS A 53 -12.03 11.33 -14.22
CA HIS A 53 -12.24 10.72 -12.90
C HIS A 53 -13.15 11.58 -12.00
N ALA A 54 -12.90 12.88 -11.90
CA ALA A 54 -13.78 13.80 -11.15
C ALA A 54 -15.22 13.76 -11.67
N LEU A 55 -15.42 13.75 -12.99
CA LEU A 55 -16.73 13.61 -13.61
C LEU A 55 -17.40 12.27 -13.27
N SER A 56 -16.64 11.17 -13.25
CA SER A 56 -17.16 9.86 -12.89
C SER A 56 -17.67 9.82 -11.45
N GLN A 57 -17.00 10.52 -10.52
CA GLN A 57 -17.43 10.63 -9.12
C GLN A 57 -18.74 11.39 -9.01
N ILE A 58 -18.87 12.50 -9.73
CA ILE A 58 -20.10 13.31 -9.72
C ILE A 58 -21.29 12.52 -10.27
N LYS A 59 -21.10 11.77 -11.35
CA LYS A 59 -22.15 10.91 -11.92
C LYS A 59 -22.60 9.80 -10.97
N ALA A 60 -21.73 9.38 -10.04
CA ALA A 60 -22.03 8.36 -9.05
C ALA A 60 -22.71 8.93 -7.79
N LEU A 61 -22.78 10.24 -7.62
CA LEU A 61 -23.42 10.86 -6.45
C LEU A 61 -24.94 10.69 -6.51
N PRO A 62 -25.59 10.42 -5.37
CA PRO A 62 -27.05 10.51 -5.30
C PRO A 62 -27.49 11.96 -5.48
N ASP A 63 -28.56 12.17 -6.24
CA ASP A 63 -29.18 13.49 -6.40
C ASP A 63 -29.65 14.00 -5.03
N ARG A 64 -28.99 15.05 -4.54
CA ARG A 64 -29.33 15.71 -3.28
C ARG A 64 -29.96 17.07 -3.58
N PRO A 65 -31.21 17.31 -3.14
CA PRO A 65 -31.85 18.61 -3.36
C PRO A 65 -31.03 19.72 -2.69
N GLY A 66 -30.73 20.78 -3.45
CA GLY A 66 -30.01 21.95 -2.96
C GLY A 66 -28.48 21.84 -2.88
N ILE A 67 -27.87 20.74 -3.36
CA ILE A 67 -26.41 20.64 -3.54
C ILE A 67 -26.14 20.30 -5.00
N HIS A 68 -25.36 21.14 -5.67
CA HIS A 68 -25.00 20.95 -7.08
C HIS A 68 -23.51 20.70 -7.22
N ALA A 69 -23.15 19.62 -7.90
CA ALA A 69 -21.77 19.18 -8.03
C ALA A 69 -21.20 19.48 -9.42
N LEU A 70 -20.01 20.06 -9.48
CA LEU A 70 -19.24 20.30 -10.70
C LEU A 70 -17.83 19.73 -10.55
N ALA A 71 -17.29 19.17 -11.62
CA ALA A 71 -15.89 18.79 -11.70
C ALA A 71 -15.12 20.04 -12.10
N ALA A 72 -13.98 20.31 -11.46
CA ALA A 72 -13.19 21.49 -11.73
C ALA A 72 -11.72 21.14 -11.87
N GLU A 73 -11.08 21.79 -12.84
CA GLU A 73 -9.66 21.64 -13.12
C GLU A 73 -9.03 23.00 -13.35
N ALA A 74 -7.90 23.28 -12.69
CA ALA A 74 -7.10 24.48 -12.94
C ALA A 74 -6.26 24.27 -14.20
N GLY A 75 -6.46 25.12 -15.20
CA GLY A 75 -5.65 25.20 -16.40
C GLY A 75 -4.31 25.89 -16.12
N HIS A 76 -3.33 25.65 -17.00
CA HIS A 76 -1.97 26.16 -16.86
C HIS A 76 -1.89 27.68 -17.01
N GLU A 77 -2.90 28.30 -17.63
CA GLU A 77 -3.01 29.74 -17.86
C GLU A 77 -3.75 30.48 -16.73
N GLY A 78 -4.08 29.81 -15.63
CA GLY A 78 -4.79 30.40 -14.49
C GLY A 78 -6.32 30.44 -14.64
N HIS A 79 -6.85 29.82 -15.69
CA HIS A 79 -8.29 29.65 -15.90
C HIS A 79 -8.77 28.34 -15.29
N TRP A 80 -9.98 28.31 -14.75
CA TRP A 80 -10.64 27.10 -14.26
C TRP A 80 -11.59 26.54 -15.31
N ARG A 81 -11.47 25.24 -15.58
CA ARG A 81 -12.42 24.49 -16.41
C ARG A 81 -13.39 23.74 -15.50
N PHE A 82 -14.67 23.99 -15.68
CA PHE A 82 -15.76 23.31 -14.98
C PHE A 82 -16.49 22.37 -15.91
N VAL A 83 -16.91 21.21 -15.41
CA VAL A 83 -17.71 20.22 -16.14
C VAL A 83 -18.87 19.75 -15.27
N ASN A 84 -20.09 19.79 -15.81
CA ASN A 84 -21.26 19.28 -15.10
C ASN A 84 -21.45 17.76 -15.31
N ALA A 85 -22.40 17.16 -14.60
CA ALA A 85 -22.70 15.72 -14.72
C ALA A 85 -23.06 15.27 -16.16
N LYS A 86 -23.56 16.18 -17.00
CA LYS A 86 -23.91 15.92 -18.42
C LYS A 86 -22.68 15.96 -19.34
N GLY A 87 -21.54 16.44 -18.86
CA GLY A 87 -20.32 16.61 -19.65
C GLY A 87 -20.21 17.96 -20.35
N GLU A 88 -21.12 18.89 -20.08
CA GLU A 88 -21.03 20.27 -20.57
C GLU A 88 -19.91 20.99 -19.82
N SER A 89 -19.06 21.73 -20.54
CA SER A 89 -17.90 22.40 -19.96
C SER A 89 -17.97 23.92 -20.08
N PHE A 90 -17.52 24.62 -19.04
CA PHE A 90 -17.41 26.08 -19.00
C PHE A 90 -16.03 26.48 -18.47
N THR A 91 -15.43 27.55 -19.00
CA THR A 91 -14.14 28.06 -18.52
C THR A 91 -14.33 29.42 -17.87
N ALA A 92 -13.78 29.63 -16.67
CA ALA A 92 -13.89 30.86 -15.92
C ALA A 92 -12.57 31.17 -15.19
N ALA A 93 -12.20 32.45 -15.10
CA ALA A 93 -11.00 32.92 -14.42
C ALA A 93 -11.30 34.01 -13.40
N THR A 94 -12.40 34.74 -13.58
CA THR A 94 -12.80 35.88 -12.75
C THR A 94 -14.06 35.58 -11.93
N PRO A 95 -14.28 36.29 -10.81
CA PRO A 95 -15.52 36.21 -10.01
C PRO A 95 -16.81 36.32 -10.85
N ASP A 96 -16.84 37.25 -11.80
CA ASP A 96 -18.00 37.45 -12.69
C ASP A 96 -18.21 36.28 -13.65
N GLU A 97 -17.13 35.63 -14.09
CA GLU A 97 -17.21 34.40 -14.90
C GLU A 97 -17.65 33.20 -14.07
N PHE A 98 -17.28 33.10 -12.78
CA PHE A 98 -17.79 32.05 -11.91
C PHE A 98 -19.31 32.20 -11.68
N ALA A 99 -19.82 33.43 -11.59
CA ALA A 99 -21.26 33.67 -11.53
C ALA A 99 -21.95 33.17 -12.83
N ARG A 100 -21.41 33.53 -14.00
CA ARG A 100 -21.94 33.07 -15.30
C ARG A 100 -21.83 31.57 -15.52
N MET A 101 -20.76 30.95 -15.02
CA MET A 101 -20.55 29.51 -15.04
C MET A 101 -21.69 28.79 -14.33
N ARG A 102 -22.13 29.30 -13.18
CA ARG A 102 -23.25 28.73 -12.42
C ARG A 102 -24.55 28.79 -13.21
N ASP A 103 -24.86 29.93 -13.83
CA ASP A 103 -26.07 30.08 -14.64
C ASP A 103 -26.06 29.19 -15.89
N SER A 104 -24.89 29.01 -16.51
CA SER A 104 -24.73 28.20 -17.72
C SER A 104 -24.75 26.70 -17.45
N LEU A 105 -24.04 26.22 -16.42
CA LEU A 105 -23.88 24.79 -16.16
C LEU A 105 -24.99 24.22 -15.26
N LEU A 106 -25.63 25.08 -14.47
CA LEU A 106 -26.64 24.72 -13.47
C LEU A 106 -27.87 25.66 -13.54
N PRO A 107 -28.53 25.80 -14.70
CA PRO A 107 -29.60 26.78 -14.90
C PRO A 107 -30.79 26.53 -13.96
N GLY A 108 -31.30 27.61 -13.35
CA GLY A 108 -32.49 27.57 -12.49
C GLY A 108 -32.27 26.90 -11.13
N THR A 109 -31.02 26.66 -10.73
CA THR A 109 -30.71 25.99 -9.45
C THR A 109 -30.21 26.96 -8.37
N SER A 110 -30.97 27.07 -7.30
CA SER A 110 -30.55 27.73 -6.05
C SER A 110 -30.09 26.66 -5.06
N GLY A 111 -28.81 26.66 -4.69
CA GLY A 111 -28.22 25.64 -3.81
C GLY A 111 -26.75 25.88 -3.49
N LYS A 112 -26.18 25.06 -2.62
CA LYS A 112 -24.74 25.07 -2.33
C LYS A 112 -23.98 24.42 -3.48
N LEU A 113 -22.88 25.04 -3.88
CA LEU A 113 -21.99 24.49 -4.90
C LEU A 113 -21.00 23.52 -4.26
N ALA A 114 -20.80 22.36 -4.87
CA ALA A 114 -19.77 21.40 -4.51
C ALA A 114 -18.80 21.23 -5.69
N LEU A 115 -17.53 21.56 -5.49
CA LEU A 115 -16.50 21.48 -6.51
C LEU A 115 -15.61 20.27 -6.27
N TYR A 116 -15.55 19.37 -7.25
CA TYR A 116 -14.68 18.19 -7.25
C TYR A 116 -13.44 18.49 -8.06
N LEU A 117 -12.37 18.80 -7.36
CA LEU A 117 -11.08 19.23 -7.91
C LEU A 117 -10.23 18.03 -8.32
N THR A 118 -9.52 18.16 -9.43
CA THR A 118 -8.47 17.20 -9.82
C THR A 118 -7.22 17.34 -8.94
N PRO A 119 -6.38 16.29 -8.81
CA PRO A 119 -5.15 16.35 -8.03
C PRO A 119 -4.21 17.47 -8.49
N ASP A 120 -4.05 17.62 -9.81
CA ASP A 120 -3.25 18.67 -10.43
C ASP A 120 -3.68 20.08 -10.00
N SER A 121 -5.00 20.30 -9.85
CA SER A 121 -5.52 21.60 -9.39
C SER A 121 -5.07 21.96 -7.98
N ILE A 122 -4.85 20.97 -7.13
CA ILE A 122 -4.43 21.17 -5.75
C ILE A 122 -2.92 21.27 -5.64
N PHE A 123 -2.20 20.34 -6.26
CA PHE A 123 -0.75 20.21 -6.06
C PHE A 123 0.07 21.12 -6.97
N LYS A 124 -0.42 21.42 -8.18
CA LYS A 124 0.26 22.34 -9.13
C LYS A 124 -0.40 23.72 -9.17
N GLY A 125 -1.72 23.78 -8.97
CA GLY A 125 -2.54 24.99 -9.03
C GLY A 125 -2.88 25.64 -7.69
N SER A 126 -2.17 25.36 -6.61
CA SER A 126 -2.58 25.78 -5.25
C SER A 126 -2.84 27.29 -5.11
N SER A 127 -2.13 28.12 -5.87
CA SER A 127 -2.30 29.58 -5.85
C SER A 127 -3.63 30.07 -6.43
N THR A 128 -4.28 29.31 -7.32
CA THR A 128 -5.57 29.67 -7.93
C THR A 128 -6.76 29.19 -7.10
N LEU A 129 -6.54 28.35 -6.08
CA LEU A 129 -7.59 27.87 -5.18
C LEU A 129 -8.24 29.00 -4.37
N LYS A 130 -7.52 30.10 -4.16
CA LYS A 130 -8.05 31.31 -3.49
C LYS A 130 -9.12 32.02 -4.30
N ASP A 131 -9.13 31.82 -5.62
CA ASP A 131 -10.04 32.49 -6.55
C ASP A 131 -11.39 31.76 -6.65
N LEU A 132 -11.47 30.53 -6.12
CA LEU A 132 -12.71 29.77 -6.06
C LEU A 132 -13.73 30.41 -5.10
N PRO A 133 -15.04 30.24 -5.34
CA PRO A 133 -16.08 30.77 -4.46
C PRO A 133 -15.92 30.26 -3.01
N LEU A 134 -15.87 31.19 -2.05
CA LEU A 134 -15.66 30.87 -0.62
C LEU A 134 -16.79 30.05 0.01
N ASP A 135 -18.00 30.11 -0.57
CA ASP A 135 -19.17 29.37 -0.14
C ASP A 135 -19.26 27.96 -0.75
N ALA A 136 -18.39 27.63 -1.71
CA ALA A 136 -18.35 26.32 -2.34
C ALA A 136 -17.72 25.27 -1.42
N GLY A 137 -18.37 24.11 -1.31
CA GLY A 137 -17.77 22.93 -0.71
C GLY A 137 -16.70 22.36 -1.64
N LEU A 138 -15.44 22.37 -1.21
CA LEU A 138 -14.34 21.84 -2.01
C LEU A 138 -14.11 20.35 -1.68
N PHE A 139 -13.90 19.55 -2.72
CA PHE A 139 -13.61 18.12 -2.64
C PHE A 139 -12.44 17.79 -3.55
N LEU A 140 -11.51 16.96 -3.09
CA LEU A 140 -10.47 16.37 -3.92
C LEU A 140 -10.98 15.04 -4.48
N ALA A 141 -11.06 14.94 -5.80
CA ALA A 141 -11.42 13.72 -6.49
C ALA A 141 -10.16 12.99 -6.96
N ILE A 142 -9.91 11.82 -6.37
CA ILE A 142 -8.84 10.90 -6.78
C ILE A 142 -9.45 9.55 -7.17
N ARG A 143 -8.63 8.65 -7.72
CA ARG A 143 -9.09 7.31 -8.13
C ARG A 143 -9.74 6.50 -7.01
N ARG A 144 -9.30 6.71 -5.75
CA ARG A 144 -9.81 5.99 -4.58
C ARG A 144 -11.13 6.56 -4.02
N GLY A 145 -11.57 7.74 -4.48
CA GLY A 145 -12.79 8.39 -4.02
C GLY A 145 -12.68 9.90 -4.01
N ALA A 146 -13.66 10.56 -3.40
CA ALA A 146 -13.67 11.99 -3.19
C ALA A 146 -13.57 12.33 -1.70
N TYR A 147 -12.69 13.27 -1.36
CA TYR A 147 -12.42 13.68 0.02
C TYR A 147 -12.71 15.15 0.20
N ARG A 148 -13.41 15.52 1.28
CA ARG A 148 -13.71 16.93 1.54
C ARG A 148 -12.42 17.67 1.87
N LEU A 149 -12.27 18.86 1.31
CA LEU A 149 -11.13 19.73 1.61
C LEU A 149 -11.50 20.72 2.71
N THR A 150 -10.57 20.88 3.65
CA THR A 150 -10.61 21.95 4.65
C THR A 150 -9.40 22.85 4.44
N ARG A 151 -9.62 24.16 4.55
CA ARG A 151 -8.59 25.18 4.41
C ARG A 151 -8.25 25.69 5.80
N GLU A 152 -6.95 25.73 6.11
CA GLU A 152 -6.45 26.33 7.34
C GLU A 152 -5.59 27.55 6.96
N PRO A 153 -5.95 28.76 7.42
CA PRO A 153 -5.20 29.96 7.08
C PRO A 153 -3.82 29.91 7.72
N GLY A 154 -2.78 29.83 6.89
CA GLY A 154 -1.38 29.88 7.32
C GLY A 154 -0.82 31.30 7.28
N SER A 155 0.33 31.52 7.92
CA SER A 155 1.05 32.82 7.94
C SER A 155 1.66 33.26 6.60
N GLY A 156 1.32 32.60 5.49
CA GLY A 156 1.77 32.98 4.14
C GLY A 156 1.19 32.14 3.00
N ILE A 157 1.02 30.82 3.20
CA ILE A 157 0.37 29.91 2.25
C ILE A 157 -0.72 29.15 3.00
N ASP A 158 -1.93 29.14 2.44
CA ASP A 158 -3.01 28.32 2.97
C ASP A 158 -2.65 26.85 2.92
N THR A 159 -2.78 26.16 4.05
CA THR A 159 -2.57 24.72 4.08
C THR A 159 -3.90 24.03 3.87
N TYR A 160 -3.94 23.11 2.90
CA TYR A 160 -5.13 22.33 2.61
C TYR A 160 -5.01 20.94 3.23
N PHE A 161 -6.13 20.46 3.76
CA PHE A 161 -6.25 19.13 4.33
C PHE A 161 -7.42 18.39 3.70
N ALA A 162 -7.23 17.10 3.41
CA ALA A 162 -8.30 16.21 3.00
C ALA A 162 -8.88 15.48 4.21
N GLU A 163 -10.18 15.58 4.42
CA GLU A 163 -10.92 14.84 5.44
C GLU A 163 -11.09 13.39 4.98
N ILE A 164 -10.32 12.47 5.57
CA ILE A 164 -10.27 11.06 5.15
C ILE A 164 -11.35 10.25 5.85
N LYS A 165 -11.54 10.51 7.15
CA LYS A 165 -12.56 9.90 8.01
C LYS A 165 -13.01 10.94 9.03
N THR A 166 -14.11 10.64 9.73
CA THR A 166 -14.53 11.39 10.91
C THR A 166 -13.34 11.53 11.87
N ASN A 167 -13.01 12.77 12.23
CA ASN A 167 -11.88 13.12 13.11
C ASN A 167 -10.49 12.77 12.57
N LEU A 168 -10.32 12.55 11.27
CA LEU A 168 -9.01 12.27 10.66
C LEU A 168 -8.85 13.05 9.36
N ARG A 169 -7.86 13.95 9.33
CA ARG A 169 -7.52 14.77 8.16
C ARG A 169 -6.07 14.52 7.73
N ALA A 170 -5.81 14.45 6.44
CA ALA A 170 -4.48 14.27 5.87
C ALA A 170 -3.99 15.59 5.26
N ARG A 171 -2.74 15.97 5.53
CA ARG A 171 -2.12 17.16 4.94
C ARG A 171 -1.81 16.94 3.46
N LEU A 172 -2.09 17.95 2.63
CA LEU A 172 -1.88 17.89 1.19
C LEU A 172 -0.56 18.54 0.78
N ASP A 173 0.53 17.82 1.01
CA ASP A 173 1.89 18.29 0.64
C ASP A 173 2.26 17.96 -0.81
N SER A 174 2.00 16.71 -1.22
CA SER A 174 2.22 16.22 -2.58
C SER A 174 1.30 15.04 -2.85
N GLU A 175 1.05 14.78 -4.13
CA GLU A 175 0.21 13.67 -4.56
C GLU A 175 0.76 12.32 -4.10
N ASP A 176 2.07 12.10 -4.28
CA ASP A 176 2.75 10.87 -3.85
C ASP A 176 2.61 10.60 -2.34
N LEU A 177 2.70 11.65 -1.51
CA LEU A 177 2.54 11.52 -0.05
C LEU A 177 1.08 11.34 0.35
N LEU A 178 0.13 11.92 -0.37
CA LEU A 178 -1.29 11.66 -0.14
C LEU A 178 -1.62 10.19 -0.47
N ASP A 179 -1.16 9.68 -1.61
CA ASP A 179 -1.37 8.30 -2.01
C ASP A 179 -0.77 7.31 -1.01
N GLU A 180 0.43 7.61 -0.52
CA GLU A 180 1.07 6.89 0.58
C GLU A 180 0.21 6.96 1.84
N THR A 181 -0.24 8.15 2.26
CA THR A 181 -1.08 8.33 3.45
C THR A 181 -2.34 7.48 3.35
N LEU A 182 -3.05 7.56 2.23
CA LEU A 182 -4.27 6.77 2.00
C LEU A 182 -4.00 5.27 1.97
N PHE A 183 -2.88 4.85 1.39
CA PHE A 183 -2.48 3.44 1.38
C PHE A 183 -2.24 2.93 2.80
N GLN A 184 -1.53 3.70 3.62
CA GLN A 184 -1.22 3.37 5.00
C GLN A 184 -2.47 3.33 5.88
N LEU A 185 -3.35 4.33 5.76
CA LEU A 185 -4.63 4.38 6.48
C LEU A 185 -5.57 3.23 6.09
N ALA A 186 -5.50 2.76 4.84
CA ALA A 186 -6.27 1.62 4.38
C ALA A 186 -5.67 0.26 4.78
N GLN A 187 -4.47 0.22 5.37
CA GLN A 187 -3.84 -1.04 5.75
C GLN A 187 -4.69 -1.80 6.77
N PRO A 188 -4.90 -3.11 6.56
CA PRO A 188 -5.65 -3.92 7.51
C PRO A 188 -4.84 -4.12 8.79
N LEU A 189 -5.45 -3.79 9.93
CA LEU A 189 -4.94 -4.17 11.24
C LEU A 189 -5.49 -5.54 11.61
N LYS A 190 -4.62 -6.55 11.59
CA LYS A 190 -4.99 -7.90 12.04
C LYS A 190 -4.75 -8.00 13.54
N PRO A 191 -5.78 -8.23 14.37
CA PRO A 191 -5.60 -8.38 15.82
C PRO A 191 -4.59 -9.49 16.15
N ALA A 192 -4.57 -10.56 15.35
CA ALA A 192 -3.65 -11.70 15.48
C ALA A 192 -2.16 -11.35 15.25
N SER A 193 -1.84 -10.17 14.71
CA SER A 193 -0.46 -9.71 14.49
C SER A 193 -0.17 -8.39 15.21
N LEU A 194 -1.05 -7.95 16.10
CA LEU A 194 -0.88 -6.73 16.88
C LEU A 194 -0.35 -7.09 18.27
N ARG A 195 0.64 -6.33 18.73
CA ARG A 195 1.18 -6.45 20.09
C ARG A 195 1.25 -5.10 20.76
N ILE A 196 0.88 -5.09 22.03
CA ILE A 196 1.09 -3.95 22.92
C ILE A 196 2.24 -4.35 23.83
N LEU A 197 3.31 -3.55 23.86
CA LEU A 197 4.47 -3.84 24.72
C LEU A 197 4.55 -2.85 25.87
N ALA A 198 4.91 -3.37 27.05
CA ALA A 198 5.41 -2.60 28.17
C ALA A 198 6.92 -2.88 28.33
N LEU A 199 7.69 -1.82 28.53
CA LEU A 199 9.13 -1.87 28.76
C LEU A 199 9.36 -2.01 30.27
N GLU A 200 9.90 -3.15 30.70
CA GLU A 200 10.13 -3.44 32.11
C GLU A 200 11.53 -4.01 32.31
N THR A 201 12.33 -3.32 33.11
CA THR A 201 13.73 -3.67 33.39
C THR A 201 13.81 -5.04 34.08
N GLY A 202 14.62 -5.96 33.56
CA GLY A 202 14.74 -7.32 34.13
C GLY A 202 13.55 -8.24 33.82
N SER A 203 12.69 -7.87 32.88
CA SER A 203 11.61 -8.75 32.38
C SER A 203 12.13 -9.74 31.32
N ALA A 204 11.27 -10.21 30.42
CA ALA A 204 11.66 -11.25 29.46
C ALA A 204 12.79 -10.79 28.53
N ASP A 205 13.74 -11.68 28.25
CA ASP A 205 14.84 -11.43 27.30
C ASP A 205 14.40 -11.47 25.83
N ALA A 206 13.23 -12.06 25.55
CA ALA A 206 12.75 -12.23 24.19
C ALA A 206 11.22 -12.26 24.09
N LEU A 207 10.70 -11.65 23.03
CA LEU A 207 9.29 -11.76 22.66
C LEU A 207 8.97 -13.17 22.15
N ALA A 208 7.80 -13.68 22.55
CA ALA A 208 7.24 -14.89 21.96
C ALA A 208 6.87 -14.65 20.49
N ALA A 209 6.97 -15.66 19.62
CA ALA A 209 6.62 -15.50 18.20
C ALA A 209 5.12 -15.25 17.97
N ILE A 210 4.26 -15.78 18.85
CA ILE A 210 2.79 -15.68 18.77
C ILE A 210 2.29 -14.66 19.81
N PRO A 211 1.41 -13.71 19.43
CA PRO A 211 0.84 -12.77 20.39
C PRO A 211 -0.04 -13.48 21.42
N ARG A 212 0.01 -13.00 22.65
CA ARG A 212 -0.80 -13.54 23.74
C ARG A 212 -2.14 -12.83 23.75
N PHE A 213 -3.21 -13.60 23.84
CA PHE A 213 -4.57 -13.08 23.96
C PHE A 213 -5.20 -13.56 25.26
N ASP A 214 -6.04 -12.71 25.83
CA ASP A 214 -6.95 -13.12 26.89
C ASP A 214 -8.01 -14.07 26.29
N PRO A 215 -8.14 -15.31 26.79
CA PRO A 215 -9.10 -16.28 26.25
C PRO A 215 -10.57 -15.84 26.38
N GLN A 216 -10.92 -14.96 27.32
CA GLN A 216 -12.29 -14.50 27.53
C GLN A 216 -12.64 -13.29 26.67
N THR A 217 -11.78 -12.27 26.68
CA THR A 217 -12.03 -11.00 25.96
C THR A 217 -11.48 -11.01 24.53
N ARG A 218 -10.65 -12.00 24.18
CA ARG A 218 -9.86 -12.07 22.93
C ARG A 218 -9.00 -10.83 22.69
N MET A 219 -8.70 -10.07 23.74
CA MET A 219 -7.87 -8.88 23.66
C MET A 219 -6.39 -9.25 23.68
N ALA A 220 -5.56 -8.47 22.97
CA ALA A 220 -4.12 -8.60 23.03
C ALA A 220 -3.66 -8.27 24.47
N LEU A 221 -2.96 -9.21 25.10
CA LEU A 221 -2.33 -8.97 26.40
C LEU A 221 -1.11 -8.07 26.20
N VAL A 222 -0.81 -7.26 27.21
CA VAL A 222 0.42 -6.47 27.23
C VAL A 222 1.60 -7.40 27.46
N ASP A 223 2.48 -7.51 26.48
CA ASP A 223 3.72 -8.27 26.58
C ASP A 223 4.79 -7.40 27.26
N LYS A 224 5.50 -7.96 28.23
CA LYS A 224 6.58 -7.28 28.95
C LYS A 224 7.93 -7.66 28.34
N ILE A 225 8.80 -6.69 28.09
CA ILE A 225 10.13 -6.92 27.50
C ILE A 225 11.18 -6.01 28.15
N ASP A 226 12.38 -6.55 28.34
CA ASP A 226 13.51 -5.74 28.79
C ASP A 226 13.88 -4.71 27.70
N PRO A 227 13.92 -3.40 28.02
CA PRO A 227 14.27 -2.35 27.07
C PRO A 227 15.61 -2.60 26.36
N ALA A 228 16.61 -3.14 27.05
CA ALA A 228 17.93 -3.44 26.48
C ALA A 228 17.90 -4.59 25.47
N ARG A 229 16.86 -5.45 25.53
CA ARG A 229 16.66 -6.60 24.64
C ARG A 229 15.59 -6.38 23.57
N LEU A 230 14.93 -5.23 23.57
CA LEU A 230 13.85 -4.92 22.63
C LEU A 230 14.32 -5.02 21.17
N ALA A 231 15.45 -4.39 20.84
CA ALA A 231 15.97 -4.34 19.48
C ALA A 231 16.23 -5.75 18.91
N THR A 232 16.86 -6.62 19.69
CA THR A 232 17.13 -8.02 19.28
C THR A 232 15.86 -8.87 19.24
N SER A 233 14.83 -8.52 20.01
CA SER A 233 13.57 -9.25 20.07
C SER A 233 12.70 -9.06 18.83
N PHE A 234 12.85 -7.95 18.11
CA PHE A 234 12.06 -7.68 16.90
C PHE A 234 12.20 -8.76 15.83
N ALA A 235 13.35 -9.42 15.73
CA ALA A 235 13.57 -10.52 14.79
C ALA A 235 12.55 -11.68 14.95
N ARG A 236 12.00 -11.87 16.15
CA ARG A 236 11.01 -12.92 16.45
C ARG A 236 9.57 -12.55 16.10
N VAL A 237 9.30 -11.27 15.85
CA VAL A 237 7.97 -10.73 15.56
C VAL A 237 7.89 -10.11 14.17
N ARG A 238 8.70 -10.61 13.23
CA ARG A 238 8.75 -10.15 11.84
C ARG A 238 7.36 -10.10 11.21
N GLY A 239 7.02 -8.94 10.65
CA GLY A 239 5.72 -8.70 10.00
C GLY A 239 4.54 -8.49 10.94
N GLN A 240 4.79 -8.31 12.23
CA GLN A 240 3.78 -7.90 13.21
C GLN A 240 3.80 -6.37 13.38
N THR A 241 2.72 -5.84 13.95
CA THR A 241 2.61 -4.44 14.37
C THR A 241 2.84 -4.38 15.87
N VAL A 242 3.84 -3.62 16.28
CA VAL A 242 4.20 -3.41 17.68
C VAL A 242 3.79 -2.01 18.10
N ILE A 243 3.03 -1.91 19.18
CA ILE A 243 2.60 -0.67 19.80
C ILE A 243 3.44 -0.43 21.05
N LEU A 244 4.12 0.72 21.08
CA LEU A 244 4.83 1.26 22.24
C LEU A 244 4.13 2.52 22.74
N THR A 245 4.27 2.79 24.03
CA THR A 245 3.78 4.02 24.64
C THR A 245 4.87 4.63 25.49
N GLY A 246 4.97 5.96 25.43
CA GLY A 246 5.87 6.73 26.27
C GLY A 246 5.91 8.18 25.82
N ARG A 247 6.70 8.97 26.55
CA ARG A 247 6.94 10.37 26.21
C ARG A 247 8.11 10.46 25.24
N ILE A 248 7.94 11.15 24.13
CA ILE A 248 9.04 11.42 23.19
C ILE A 248 9.67 12.76 23.56
N GLU A 249 10.97 12.75 23.80
CA GLU A 249 11.75 13.95 24.12
C GLU A 249 13.17 13.75 23.58
N ASP A 250 13.70 14.76 22.88
CA ASP A 250 15.07 14.77 22.33
C ASP A 250 15.43 13.52 21.49
N GLY A 251 14.47 13.00 20.71
CA GLY A 251 14.69 11.81 19.89
C GLY A 251 14.76 10.49 20.67
N ALA A 252 14.35 10.49 21.94
CA ALA A 252 14.29 9.29 22.77
C ALA A 252 12.89 9.06 23.35
N LEU A 253 12.56 7.78 23.55
CA LEU A 253 11.35 7.35 24.25
C LEU A 253 11.66 7.25 25.74
N LYS A 254 11.12 8.17 26.53
CA LYS A 254 11.14 8.11 28.00
C LYS A 254 9.97 7.28 28.48
N PHE A 255 10.25 6.32 29.36
CA PHE A 255 9.25 5.46 29.96
C PHE A 255 9.48 5.26 31.46
N ILE A 256 8.41 4.93 32.18
CA ILE A 256 8.43 4.49 33.57
C ILE A 256 7.90 3.06 33.59
N ASP A 257 8.71 2.13 34.08
CA ASP A 257 8.32 0.73 34.25
C ASP A 257 7.35 0.54 35.43
N ALA A 258 6.73 -0.64 35.52
CA ALA A 258 5.78 -0.96 36.58
C ALA A 258 6.40 -0.96 37.99
N GLY A 259 7.73 -1.06 38.09
CA GLY A 259 8.52 -0.99 39.33
C GLY A 259 8.94 0.44 39.74
N ARG A 260 8.52 1.47 38.98
CA ARG A 260 8.92 2.89 39.11
C ARG A 260 10.36 3.20 38.68
N GLY A 261 11.05 2.28 38.01
CA GLY A 261 12.27 2.57 37.28
C GLY A 261 11.95 3.46 36.08
N SER A 262 12.74 4.52 35.89
CA SER A 262 12.67 5.34 34.69
C SER A 262 13.75 4.93 33.72
N GLY A 263 13.40 4.82 32.44
CA GLY A 263 14.31 4.44 31.37
C GLY A 263 14.16 5.34 30.16
N THR A 264 15.19 5.37 29.33
CA THR A 264 15.22 6.12 28.08
C THR A 264 15.73 5.21 26.98
N LEU A 265 15.06 5.21 25.84
CA LEU A 265 15.38 4.38 24.70
C LEU A 265 15.58 5.24 23.45
N PRO A 266 16.75 5.24 22.80
CA PRO A 266 16.97 6.04 21.58
C PRO A 266 16.02 5.60 20.46
N LEU A 267 15.18 6.50 19.95
CA LEU A 267 14.15 6.13 18.97
C LEU A 267 14.76 5.63 17.66
N ASP A 268 15.87 6.20 17.23
CA ASP A 268 16.55 5.78 16.01
C ASP A 268 17.02 4.33 16.08
N GLN A 269 17.50 3.89 17.25
CA GLN A 269 17.90 2.50 17.47
C GLN A 269 16.69 1.56 17.37
N VAL A 270 15.56 1.94 17.98
CA VAL A 270 14.32 1.15 17.97
C VAL A 270 13.76 1.06 16.55
N ARG A 271 13.70 2.20 15.83
CA ARG A 271 13.22 2.27 14.44
C ARG A 271 14.10 1.47 13.50
N SER A 272 15.42 1.60 13.62
CA SER A 272 16.39 0.83 12.84
C SER A 272 16.24 -0.67 13.08
N ALA A 273 16.08 -1.08 14.34
CA ALA A 273 15.86 -2.48 14.69
C ALA A 273 14.52 -3.01 14.16
N ALA A 274 13.43 -2.23 14.32
CA ALA A 274 12.11 -2.57 13.79
C ALA A 274 12.14 -2.72 12.27
N ARG A 275 12.81 -1.80 11.56
CA ARG A 275 13.00 -1.85 10.11
C ARG A 275 13.77 -3.08 9.66
N THR A 276 14.89 -3.38 10.32
CA THR A 276 15.71 -4.56 10.00
C THR A 276 14.91 -5.86 10.16
N ALA A 277 14.02 -5.90 11.15
CA ALA A 277 13.13 -7.02 11.39
C ALA A 277 11.81 -6.98 10.59
N ASP A 278 11.64 -6.02 9.68
CA ASP A 278 10.38 -5.73 8.98
C ASP A 278 9.15 -5.67 9.92
N VAL A 279 9.26 -5.02 11.08
CA VAL A 279 8.18 -4.79 12.07
C VAL A 279 7.56 -3.42 11.83
N ASN A 280 6.22 -3.33 11.83
CA ASN A 280 5.54 -2.03 11.83
C ASN A 280 5.52 -1.51 13.26
N LEU A 281 6.09 -0.33 13.49
CA LEU A 281 6.23 0.23 14.82
C LEU A 281 5.25 1.40 14.98
N VAL A 282 4.36 1.32 15.96
CA VAL A 282 3.45 2.40 16.32
C VAL A 282 3.82 2.89 17.70
N ILE A 283 4.06 4.18 17.83
CA ILE A 283 4.42 4.85 19.08
C ILE A 283 3.30 5.81 19.43
N VAL A 284 2.59 5.49 20.50
CA VAL A 284 1.60 6.39 21.11
C VAL A 284 2.37 7.39 21.96
N LYS A 285 2.45 8.64 21.48
CA LYS A 285 3.09 9.74 22.20
C LYS A 285 2.20 10.10 23.37
N ALA A 286 2.71 9.94 24.58
CA ALA A 286 2.00 10.29 25.79
C ALA A 286 2.64 11.52 26.45
N ASP A 287 1.83 12.36 27.10
CA ASP A 287 2.33 13.50 27.88
C ASP A 287 3.13 13.03 29.11
N THR A 288 2.76 11.86 29.64
CA THR A 288 3.46 11.22 30.74
C THR A 288 4.21 9.98 30.24
N PRO A 289 5.39 9.66 30.81
CA PRO A 289 6.16 8.48 30.42
C PRO A 289 5.57 7.14 30.92
N ARG A 290 4.32 7.10 31.39
CA ARG A 290 3.70 5.86 31.91
C ARG A 290 3.31 4.93 30.76
N GLN A 291 3.31 3.63 31.05
CA GLN A 291 3.06 2.57 30.05
C GLN A 291 1.81 1.76 30.38
N PRO A 292 1.08 1.28 29.36
CA PRO A 292 -0.09 0.44 29.56
C PRO A 292 0.27 -0.84 30.31
N GLY A 293 -0.63 -1.30 31.18
CA GLY A 293 -0.40 -2.49 32.02
C GLY A 293 0.35 -2.22 33.32
N GLY A 294 0.91 -1.02 33.52
CA GLY A 294 1.48 -0.60 34.81
C GLY A 294 0.40 -0.28 35.84
N LYS A 295 0.64 -0.54 37.12
CA LYS A 295 -0.31 -0.17 38.20
C LYS A 295 -0.15 1.31 38.54
N ASN A 296 -1.25 2.06 38.59
CA ASN A 296 -1.26 3.42 39.11
C ASN A 296 -1.10 3.42 40.65
N TRP A 297 -1.04 4.59 41.26
CA TRP A 297 -0.94 4.78 42.71
C TRP A 297 -2.13 4.20 43.51
N LEU A 298 -3.27 3.94 42.85
CA LEU A 298 -4.45 3.24 43.39
C LEU A 298 -4.46 1.74 43.05
N TRP A 299 -3.34 1.17 42.59
CA TRP A 299 -3.19 -0.23 42.18
C TRP A 299 -4.06 -0.67 41.00
N GLN A 300 -4.64 0.27 40.24
CA GLN A 300 -5.42 0.00 39.02
C GLN A 300 -4.50 -0.08 37.79
N THR A 301 -4.81 -0.98 36.87
CA THR A 301 -4.06 -1.12 35.62
C THR A 301 -4.27 0.12 34.76
N SER A 302 -3.17 0.79 34.40
CA SER A 302 -3.20 1.92 33.47
C SER A 302 -3.60 1.43 32.09
N THR A 303 -4.65 2.03 31.56
CA THR A 303 -5.17 1.78 30.22
C THR A 303 -5.12 3.07 29.42
N ILE A 304 -4.88 2.93 28.11
CA ILE A 304 -4.98 4.05 27.18
C ILE A 304 -6.46 4.18 26.82
N PRO A 305 -7.11 5.33 27.10
CA PRO A 305 -8.51 5.54 26.71
C PRO A 305 -8.72 5.28 25.22
N GLY A 306 -9.75 4.51 24.87
CA GLY A 306 -10.08 4.20 23.48
C GLY A 306 -9.22 3.13 22.82
N LEU A 307 -8.04 2.77 23.35
CA LEU A 307 -7.15 1.78 22.74
C LEU A 307 -7.81 0.39 22.62
N ASP A 308 -8.59 -0.02 23.61
CA ASP A 308 -9.29 -1.31 23.57
C ASP A 308 -10.33 -1.39 22.45
N THR A 309 -10.93 -0.25 22.10
CA THR A 309 -11.84 -0.11 20.96
C THR A 309 -11.06 0.03 19.66
N ALA A 310 -9.92 0.72 19.69
CA ALA A 310 -9.06 0.96 18.54
C ALA A 310 -8.42 -0.32 18.01
N VAL A 311 -7.93 -1.19 18.88
CA VAL A 311 -7.29 -2.46 18.51
C VAL A 311 -8.27 -3.43 17.86
N LYS A 312 -9.59 -3.23 18.05
CA LYS A 312 -10.65 -4.02 17.40
C LYS A 312 -10.99 -3.52 15.99
N GLN A 313 -10.43 -2.38 15.58
CA GLN A 313 -10.70 -1.80 14.26
C GLN A 313 -10.02 -2.59 13.15
N GLN A 314 -10.62 -2.53 11.97
CA GLN A 314 -10.15 -3.31 10.81
C GLN A 314 -8.98 -2.64 10.08
N THR A 315 -8.88 -1.32 10.13
CA THR A 315 -7.86 -0.56 9.40
C THR A 315 -7.09 0.40 10.30
N VAL A 316 -5.89 0.80 9.86
CA VAL A 316 -5.08 1.81 10.56
C VAL A 316 -5.83 3.13 10.68
N GLY A 317 -6.55 3.55 9.63
CA GLY A 317 -7.35 4.78 9.66
C GLY A 317 -8.49 4.72 10.68
N ASP A 318 -9.16 3.57 10.80
CA ASP A 318 -10.19 3.37 11.83
C ASP A 318 -9.58 3.36 13.24
N PHE A 319 -8.42 2.73 13.41
CA PHE A 319 -7.66 2.77 14.67
C PHE A 319 -7.32 4.21 15.06
N LEU A 320 -6.74 5.01 14.16
CA LEU A 320 -6.39 6.41 14.45
C LEU A 320 -7.64 7.26 14.71
N SER A 321 -8.70 7.10 13.91
CA SER A 321 -9.98 7.81 14.10
C SER A 321 -10.63 7.48 15.44
N SER A 322 -10.52 6.24 15.92
CA SER A 322 -11.08 5.84 17.22
C SER A 322 -10.28 6.32 18.44
N ILE A 323 -9.00 6.68 18.24
CA ILE A 323 -8.14 7.27 19.28
C ILE A 323 -8.21 8.80 19.24
N ALA A 324 -8.62 9.38 18.11
CA ALA A 324 -8.83 10.81 17.99
C ALA A 324 -9.80 11.33 19.07
N PRO A 325 -9.54 12.52 19.64
CA PRO A 325 -10.42 13.09 20.66
C PRO A 325 -11.85 13.24 20.12
N GLN A 326 -12.85 13.00 20.97
CA GLN A 326 -14.28 13.10 20.57
C GLN A 326 -14.67 14.50 20.07
N SER A 327 -13.93 15.53 20.49
CA SER A 327 -14.14 16.94 20.18
C SER A 327 -13.17 17.51 19.13
N GLY A 328 -12.26 16.70 18.57
CA GLY A 328 -11.20 17.19 17.68
C GLY A 328 -10.86 16.24 16.54
N SER A 329 -10.03 16.69 15.61
CA SER A 329 -9.51 15.86 14.51
C SER A 329 -8.00 15.62 14.69
N LEU A 330 -7.49 14.51 14.18
CA LEU A 330 -6.06 14.26 14.05
C LEU A 330 -5.60 14.64 12.65
N THR A 331 -4.52 15.40 12.58
CA THR A 331 -3.82 15.75 11.36
C THR A 331 -2.74 14.71 11.10
N VAL A 332 -2.85 14.00 9.98
CA VAL A 332 -1.88 13.00 9.54
C VAL A 332 -0.93 13.64 8.54
N ILE A 333 0.36 13.58 8.85
CA ILE A 333 1.46 13.97 7.98
C ILE A 333 2.28 12.73 7.69
N THR A 334 2.51 12.45 6.42
CA THR A 334 3.28 11.27 6.00
C THR A 334 4.63 11.71 5.42
N ARG A 335 5.69 11.01 5.81
CA ARG A 335 7.04 11.21 5.28
C ARG A 335 7.62 9.87 4.83
N ARG A 336 8.32 9.87 3.69
CA ARG A 336 9.10 8.70 3.26
C ARG A 336 10.51 8.80 3.83
N ASP A 337 10.97 7.71 4.43
CA ASP A 337 12.31 7.61 5.01
C ASP A 337 13.33 7.04 4.01
N GLY A 338 12.90 6.65 2.80
CA GLY A 338 13.77 6.16 1.73
C GLY A 338 14.27 4.71 1.90
N TYR A 339 14.12 4.11 3.07
CA TYR A 339 14.51 2.72 3.36
C TYR A 339 13.36 1.71 3.21
N GLY A 340 12.41 1.95 2.30
CA GLY A 340 11.21 1.11 2.18
C GLY A 340 10.18 1.37 3.29
N ARG A 341 10.20 2.58 3.89
CA ARG A 341 9.43 2.94 5.09
C ARG A 341 8.74 4.29 4.92
N ALA A 342 7.53 4.36 5.47
CA ALA A 342 6.72 5.56 5.59
C ALA A 342 6.45 5.83 7.07
N ILE A 343 6.71 7.06 7.50
CA ILE A 343 6.43 7.54 8.85
C ILE A 343 5.14 8.37 8.77
N LEU A 344 4.12 7.93 9.47
CA LEU A 344 2.89 8.69 9.69
C LEU A 344 2.98 9.37 11.05
N ASP A 345 2.88 10.69 11.07
CA ASP A 345 2.71 11.46 12.30
C ASP A 345 1.28 11.98 12.37
N ALA A 346 0.52 11.51 13.35
CA ALA A 346 -0.86 11.90 13.61
C ALA A 346 -0.90 12.75 14.88
N THR A 347 -1.03 14.07 14.71
CA THR A 347 -1.05 15.04 15.81
C THR A 347 -2.33 15.88 15.78
N PRO A 348 -2.82 16.35 16.93
CA PRO A 348 -3.85 17.38 16.96
C PRO A 348 -3.42 18.65 16.18
N PRO A 349 -4.36 19.44 15.63
CA PRO A 349 -4.09 20.75 15.05
C PRO A 349 -3.33 21.66 16.01
N ASP A 350 -2.44 22.50 15.47
CA ASP A 350 -1.77 23.54 16.25
C ASP A 350 -2.82 24.48 16.89
N GLY A 351 -2.67 24.77 18.19
CA GLY A 351 -3.66 25.54 18.97
C GLY A 351 -4.76 24.72 19.63
N ALA A 352 -4.92 23.44 19.28
CA ALA A 352 -5.75 22.46 19.99
C ALA A 352 -4.93 21.64 21.01
N ALA A 353 -3.87 22.22 21.57
CA ALA A 353 -3.00 21.63 22.59
C ALA A 353 -3.69 21.49 23.97
N ALA A 354 -4.98 21.15 23.98
CA ALA A 354 -5.57 20.46 25.11
C ALA A 354 -5.17 18.98 24.97
N PRO A 355 -4.70 18.32 26.04
CA PRO A 355 -4.43 16.89 26.02
C PRO A 355 -5.64 16.14 25.44
N ILE A 356 -5.42 15.03 24.72
CA ILE A 356 -6.50 14.23 24.07
C ILE A 356 -7.55 13.71 25.08
N SER A 357 -7.32 13.91 26.38
CA SER A 357 -8.35 14.00 27.42
C SER A 357 -8.68 15.45 27.76
N ASP A 358 -9.78 16.01 27.24
CA ASP A 358 -10.84 16.61 28.08
C ASP A 358 -11.78 17.55 27.32
N THR A 359 -13.08 17.30 27.50
CA THR A 359 -14.13 18.31 27.38
C THR A 359 -14.04 19.28 28.57
N VAL A 360 -13.49 20.49 28.35
CA VAL A 360 -13.79 21.78 29.02
C VAL A 360 -13.65 21.89 30.56
N THR A 361 -13.39 20.81 31.32
CA THR A 361 -13.03 20.81 32.77
C THR A 361 -11.54 20.53 33.04
N GLY A 362 -10.71 20.48 31.99
CA GLY A 362 -9.48 19.68 31.92
C GLY A 362 -8.21 20.10 32.66
N TRP A 363 -8.18 21.22 33.40
CA TRP A 363 -7.03 21.47 34.29
C TRP A 363 -7.17 20.76 35.65
N LEU A 364 -8.40 20.59 36.16
CA LEU A 364 -8.66 19.82 37.38
C LEU A 364 -8.78 18.31 37.10
N ASP A 365 -9.26 17.94 35.92
CA ASP A 365 -9.41 16.54 35.50
C ASP A 365 -8.12 15.91 34.95
N SER A 366 -7.13 16.66 34.50
CA SER A 366 -5.80 16.08 34.18
C SER A 366 -5.08 15.62 35.46
N LEU A 367 -5.23 16.34 36.57
CA LEU A 367 -4.81 15.91 37.90
C LEU A 367 -5.68 14.77 38.45
N ALA A 368 -6.99 14.76 38.19
CA ALA A 368 -7.89 13.67 38.58
C ALA A 368 -7.76 12.41 37.69
N GLY A 369 -7.35 12.56 36.43
CA GLY A 369 -7.14 11.52 35.43
C GLY A 369 -5.82 10.78 35.63
N GLU A 370 -4.78 11.50 36.04
CA GLU A 370 -3.58 10.90 36.64
C GLU A 370 -3.90 10.13 37.92
N ALA A 371 -4.89 10.63 38.70
CA ALA A 371 -5.44 9.92 39.83
C ALA A 371 -6.19 8.64 39.43
N LEU A 372 -6.89 8.64 38.28
CA LEU A 372 -7.68 7.52 37.76
C LEU A 372 -6.92 6.56 36.82
N GLY A 373 -5.61 6.74 36.60
CA GLY A 373 -4.77 5.82 35.83
C GLY A 373 -4.87 5.91 34.30
N ARG A 374 -5.35 7.02 33.74
CA ARG A 374 -5.44 7.23 32.28
C ARG A 374 -4.19 7.92 31.75
N ILE A 375 -3.74 7.53 30.56
CA ILE A 375 -2.59 8.14 29.88
C ILE A 375 -3.12 9.13 28.82
N ALA A 376 -2.81 10.42 28.97
CA ALA A 376 -3.11 11.44 27.97
C ALA A 376 -2.21 11.27 26.73
N ILE A 377 -2.83 11.26 25.55
CA ILE A 377 -2.15 11.07 24.26
C ILE A 377 -1.86 12.46 23.69
N ALA A 378 -0.62 12.70 23.26
CA ALA A 378 -0.20 13.91 22.57
C ALA A 378 -0.22 13.75 21.04
N GLY A 379 -0.10 12.51 20.57
CA GLY A 379 -0.09 12.15 19.15
C GLY A 379 0.29 10.69 18.95
N ILE A 380 0.34 10.26 17.70
CA ILE A 380 0.73 8.90 17.32
C ILE A 380 1.73 8.99 16.18
N GLU A 381 2.84 8.29 16.31
CA GLU A 381 3.80 8.12 15.22
C GLU A 381 3.86 6.66 14.81
N ALA A 382 3.60 6.36 13.54
CA ALA A 382 3.67 5.02 13.00
C ALA A 382 4.76 4.94 11.93
N ASP A 383 5.80 4.16 12.20
CA ASP A 383 6.84 3.76 11.23
C ASP A 383 6.42 2.43 10.60
N MET A 384 5.90 2.53 9.38
CA MET A 384 5.30 1.46 8.61
C MET A 384 6.10 1.18 7.34
N ARG A 385 5.91 0.00 6.75
CA ARG A 385 6.45 -0.30 5.41
C ARG A 385 5.75 0.58 4.38
N ASP A 386 6.51 1.21 3.50
CA ASP A 386 5.90 2.01 2.42
C ASP A 386 5.14 1.13 1.42
N GLU A 387 4.30 1.76 0.60
CA GLU A 387 3.50 1.07 -0.40
C GLU A 387 4.35 0.24 -1.37
N SER A 388 5.48 0.79 -1.82
CA SER A 388 6.37 0.12 -2.78
C SER A 388 6.94 -1.19 -2.22
N ARG A 389 7.38 -1.15 -0.95
CA ARG A 389 7.95 -2.27 -0.22
C ARG A 389 6.87 -3.29 0.13
N GLN A 390 5.68 -2.85 0.53
CA GLN A 390 4.58 -3.75 0.85
C GLN A 390 4.09 -4.48 -0.42
N ARG A 391 3.92 -3.77 -1.55
CA ARG A 391 3.62 -4.40 -2.85
C ARG A 391 4.68 -5.41 -3.27
N GLU A 392 5.96 -5.08 -3.09
CA GLU A 392 7.06 -5.99 -3.37
C GLU A 392 6.99 -7.25 -2.51
N LEU A 393 6.71 -7.13 -1.22
CA LEU A 393 6.55 -8.27 -0.31
C LEU A 393 5.35 -9.14 -0.66
N ASP A 394 4.20 -8.53 -0.96
CA ASP A 394 2.96 -9.23 -1.32
C ASP A 394 3.09 -9.96 -2.66
N ALA A 395 3.92 -9.44 -3.56
CA ALA A 395 4.27 -10.02 -4.85
C ALA A 395 5.23 -11.23 -4.76
N ARG A 396 5.90 -11.47 -3.62
CA ARG A 396 6.80 -12.63 -3.47
C ARG A 396 6.00 -13.93 -3.45
N LEU A 397 6.47 -14.91 -4.21
CA LEU A 397 6.03 -16.30 -4.13
C LEU A 397 6.86 -17.05 -3.08
N ILE A 398 8.18 -16.85 -3.14
CA ILE A 398 9.16 -17.39 -2.20
C ILE A 398 9.62 -16.28 -1.26
N PRO A 399 9.42 -16.40 0.07
CA PRO A 399 9.94 -15.44 1.03
C PRO A 399 11.46 -15.30 0.92
N GLY A 400 11.98 -14.07 1.02
CA GLY A 400 13.42 -13.77 1.04
C GLY A 400 14.06 -13.50 -0.33
N ILE A 401 13.42 -13.86 -1.44
CA ILE A 401 13.88 -13.51 -2.79
C ILE A 401 13.10 -12.28 -3.27
N PRO A 402 13.73 -11.23 -3.83
CA PRO A 402 13.01 -10.09 -4.40
C PRO A 402 11.96 -10.50 -5.44
N ALA A 403 10.76 -9.92 -5.38
CA ALA A 403 9.67 -10.30 -6.29
C ALA A 403 10.03 -10.10 -7.78
N ALA A 404 10.74 -9.01 -8.10
CA ALA A 404 11.19 -8.74 -9.47
C ALA A 404 12.06 -9.88 -10.06
N LEU A 405 12.91 -10.51 -9.24
CA LEU A 405 13.73 -11.66 -9.68
C LEU A 405 12.87 -12.91 -9.89
N GLN A 406 11.89 -13.14 -9.02
CA GLN A 406 10.98 -14.29 -9.17
C GLN A 406 10.10 -14.16 -10.42
N TRP A 407 9.52 -12.99 -10.64
CA TRP A 407 8.67 -12.74 -11.80
C TRP A 407 9.48 -12.73 -13.10
N SER A 408 10.65 -12.11 -13.13
CA SER A 408 11.52 -12.18 -14.32
C SER A 408 11.95 -13.61 -14.64
N TYR A 409 12.27 -14.42 -13.62
CA TYR A 409 12.56 -15.83 -13.78
C TYR A 409 11.36 -16.60 -14.37
N LEU A 410 10.15 -16.41 -13.83
CA LEU A 410 8.94 -17.08 -14.32
C LEU A 410 8.55 -16.64 -15.73
N ILE A 411 8.67 -15.35 -16.04
CA ILE A 411 8.45 -14.82 -17.38
C ILE A 411 9.45 -15.46 -18.34
N ALA A 412 10.74 -15.47 -18.00
CA ALA A 412 11.76 -16.07 -18.85
C ALA A 412 11.52 -17.58 -19.07
N LEU A 413 11.13 -18.30 -18.02
CA LEU A 413 10.71 -19.70 -18.11
C LEU A 413 9.51 -19.86 -19.06
N GLY A 414 8.48 -19.02 -18.95
CA GLY A 414 7.32 -19.02 -19.86
C GLY A 414 7.69 -18.73 -21.31
N LEU A 415 8.54 -17.73 -21.54
CA LEU A 415 9.07 -17.37 -22.85
C LEU A 415 9.86 -18.53 -23.49
N SER A 416 10.58 -19.30 -22.69
CA SER A 416 11.33 -20.47 -23.17
C SER A 416 10.44 -21.56 -23.78
N LEU A 417 9.16 -21.64 -23.38
CA LEU A 417 8.22 -22.63 -23.89
C LEU A 417 7.93 -22.45 -25.38
N PHE A 418 7.96 -21.21 -25.90
CA PHE A 418 7.82 -20.93 -27.34
C PHE A 418 8.97 -21.52 -28.17
N GLY A 419 10.14 -21.68 -27.55
CA GLY A 419 11.35 -22.22 -28.17
C GLY A 419 11.75 -23.61 -27.71
N LEU A 420 10.89 -24.37 -27.02
CA LEU A 420 11.28 -25.59 -26.31
C LEU A 420 12.03 -26.64 -27.18
N GLY A 421 11.67 -26.73 -28.47
CA GLY A 421 12.37 -27.61 -29.41
C GLY A 421 13.83 -27.19 -29.64
N THR A 422 14.04 -25.89 -29.87
CA THR A 422 15.36 -25.28 -30.02
C THR A 422 16.14 -25.32 -28.71
N ALA A 423 15.48 -25.06 -27.58
CA ALA A 423 16.07 -25.15 -26.24
C ALA A 423 16.64 -26.54 -25.99
N ASN A 424 15.86 -27.60 -26.28
CA ASN A 424 16.30 -28.98 -26.12
C ASN A 424 17.47 -29.31 -27.05
N ALA A 425 17.48 -28.79 -28.28
CA ALA A 425 18.60 -28.99 -29.21
C ALA A 425 19.88 -28.32 -28.70
N TRP A 426 19.80 -27.09 -28.18
CA TRP A 426 20.92 -26.39 -27.57
C TRP A 426 21.41 -27.10 -26.31
N TRP A 427 20.50 -27.52 -25.44
CA TRP A 427 20.85 -28.24 -24.22
C TRP A 427 21.56 -29.55 -24.51
N ASN A 428 21.06 -30.35 -25.46
CA ASN A 428 21.70 -31.61 -25.83
C ASN A 428 23.07 -31.41 -26.51
N ARG A 429 23.38 -30.21 -26.99
CA ARG A 429 24.71 -29.86 -27.50
C ARG A 429 25.67 -29.48 -26.38
N ILE A 430 25.19 -28.81 -25.33
CA ILE A 430 26.00 -28.41 -24.18
C ILE A 430 26.23 -29.59 -23.24
N TRP A 431 25.17 -30.36 -22.97
CA TRP A 431 25.18 -31.54 -22.12
C TRP A 431 24.53 -32.69 -22.91
N PRO A 432 25.30 -33.58 -23.57
CA PRO A 432 24.76 -34.72 -24.33
C PRO A 432 24.02 -35.74 -23.46
N PRO A 433 22.97 -36.42 -23.94
CA PRO A 433 22.15 -37.34 -23.14
C PRO A 433 22.96 -38.45 -22.47
N GLU A 434 22.62 -38.73 -21.21
CA GLU A 434 23.24 -39.81 -20.41
C GLU A 434 23.10 -41.17 -21.10
N ASP A 435 24.19 -41.92 -21.19
CA ASP A 435 24.17 -43.31 -21.66
C ASP A 435 23.85 -44.24 -20.49
N ARG A 436 22.97 -45.22 -20.71
CA ARG A 436 22.62 -46.22 -19.69
C ARG A 436 23.82 -47.08 -19.31
N ALA A 437 24.75 -47.32 -20.25
CA ALA A 437 25.91 -48.18 -20.06
C ALA A 437 26.91 -47.64 -19.02
N GLU A 438 26.93 -46.33 -18.79
CA GLU A 438 27.84 -45.68 -17.84
C GLU A 438 27.43 -45.87 -16.37
N TYR A 439 26.24 -46.41 -16.11
CA TYR A 439 25.68 -46.53 -14.76
C TYR A 439 25.50 -47.99 -14.33
N GLY A 440 26.08 -48.35 -13.18
CA GLY A 440 25.97 -49.70 -12.61
C GLY A 440 24.55 -50.14 -12.24
N SER A 441 23.59 -49.21 -12.09
CA SER A 441 22.21 -49.52 -11.74
C SER A 441 21.20 -48.64 -12.47
N PHE A 442 19.97 -49.14 -12.63
CA PHE A 442 18.88 -48.39 -13.26
C PHE A 442 18.52 -47.14 -12.45
N ALA A 443 18.57 -47.27 -11.12
CA ALA A 443 18.33 -46.16 -10.20
C ALA A 443 19.35 -45.01 -10.40
N GLY A 444 20.64 -45.33 -10.56
CA GLY A 444 21.68 -44.33 -10.83
C GLY A 444 21.44 -43.57 -12.13
N TYR A 445 21.14 -44.30 -13.22
CA TYR A 445 20.78 -43.71 -14.50
C TYR A 445 19.53 -42.82 -14.41
N ALA A 446 18.49 -43.29 -13.71
CA ALA A 446 17.26 -42.53 -13.52
C ALA A 446 17.49 -41.23 -12.72
N LEU A 447 18.30 -41.30 -11.66
CA LEU A 447 18.66 -40.14 -10.84
C LEU A 447 19.45 -39.11 -11.64
N ALA A 448 20.48 -39.53 -12.37
CA ALA A 448 21.28 -38.64 -13.22
C ALA A 448 20.42 -37.95 -14.29
N ARG A 449 19.53 -38.71 -14.93
CA ARG A 449 18.56 -38.18 -15.90
C ARG A 449 17.59 -37.18 -15.25
N ALA A 450 17.15 -37.45 -14.01
CA ALA A 450 16.29 -36.53 -13.27
C ALA A 450 17.02 -35.22 -12.92
N VAL A 451 18.25 -35.30 -12.41
CA VAL A 451 19.09 -34.13 -12.11
C VAL A 451 19.32 -33.30 -13.36
N ARG A 452 19.71 -33.93 -14.47
CA ARG A 452 19.87 -33.26 -15.77
C ARG A 452 18.58 -32.56 -16.20
N MET A 453 17.43 -33.20 -16.03
CA MET A 453 16.14 -32.60 -16.39
C MET A 453 15.78 -31.43 -15.47
N ILE A 454 16.10 -31.51 -14.18
CA ILE A 454 15.93 -30.42 -13.22
C ILE A 454 16.83 -29.25 -13.61
N LEU A 455 18.09 -29.46 -13.95
CA LEU A 455 19.01 -28.41 -14.39
C LEU A 455 18.54 -27.77 -15.71
N PHE A 456 18.04 -28.59 -16.65
CA PHE A 456 17.45 -28.08 -17.88
C PHE A 456 16.27 -27.14 -17.59
N VAL A 457 15.34 -27.54 -16.73
CA VAL A 457 14.15 -26.74 -16.43
C VAL A 457 14.44 -25.54 -15.54
N LEU A 458 15.20 -25.72 -14.47
CA LEU A 458 15.37 -24.70 -13.44
C LEU A 458 16.48 -23.70 -13.76
N ILE A 459 17.45 -24.06 -14.60
CA ILE A 459 18.59 -23.19 -14.89
C ILE A 459 18.61 -22.82 -16.37
N PHE A 460 18.63 -23.82 -17.26
CA PHE A 460 18.84 -23.56 -18.68
C PHE A 460 17.66 -22.87 -19.35
N LEU A 461 16.43 -23.34 -19.10
CA LEU A 461 15.24 -22.76 -19.73
C LEU A 461 15.03 -21.27 -19.41
N PRO A 462 15.10 -20.81 -18.14
CA PRO A 462 15.01 -19.37 -17.82
C PRO A 462 16.09 -18.54 -18.51
N VAL A 463 17.34 -19.02 -18.54
CA VAL A 463 18.45 -18.30 -19.19
C VAL A 463 18.26 -18.24 -20.70
N ALA A 464 17.81 -19.33 -21.32
CA ALA A 464 17.57 -19.38 -22.76
C ALA A 464 16.26 -18.70 -23.20
N GLY A 465 15.37 -18.36 -22.28
CA GLY A 465 14.01 -17.91 -22.55
C GLY A 465 13.93 -16.70 -23.48
N LEU A 466 14.66 -15.62 -23.17
CA LEU A 466 14.65 -14.40 -23.96
C LEU A 466 15.26 -14.60 -25.37
N PRO A 467 16.47 -15.19 -25.55
CA PRO A 467 17.00 -15.50 -26.87
C PRO A 467 16.08 -16.38 -27.73
N LEU A 468 15.45 -17.39 -27.11
CA LEU A 468 14.53 -18.30 -27.78
C LEU A 468 13.27 -17.58 -28.26
N PHE A 469 12.73 -16.69 -27.44
CA PHE A 469 11.56 -15.90 -27.80
C PHE A 469 11.86 -14.91 -28.93
N ILE A 470 12.99 -14.20 -28.88
CA ILE A 470 13.43 -13.30 -29.97
C ILE A 470 13.56 -14.07 -31.27
N ARG A 471 14.20 -15.25 -31.24
CA ARG A 471 14.32 -16.12 -32.42
C ARG A 471 12.94 -16.57 -32.93
N TYR A 472 12.02 -16.91 -32.03
CA TYR A 472 10.66 -17.28 -32.41
C TYR A 472 9.94 -16.13 -33.11
N LEU A 473 10.00 -14.91 -32.56
CA LEU A 473 9.43 -13.71 -33.19
C LEU A 473 10.03 -13.43 -34.57
N ALA A 474 11.36 -13.56 -34.72
CA ALA A 474 12.02 -13.40 -36.01
C ALA A 474 11.54 -14.42 -37.05
N LEU A 475 11.36 -15.69 -36.64
CA LEU A 475 10.82 -16.73 -37.52
C LEU A 475 9.36 -16.48 -37.90
N GLN A 476 8.54 -15.97 -36.97
CA GLN A 476 7.15 -15.62 -37.24
C GLN A 476 7.05 -14.39 -38.17
N ALA A 477 7.82 -13.34 -37.90
CA ALA A 477 7.89 -12.17 -38.77
C ALA A 477 8.34 -12.56 -40.19
N TRP A 478 9.37 -13.41 -40.31
CA TRP A 478 9.81 -13.94 -41.60
C TRP A 478 8.72 -14.79 -42.27
N ALA A 479 7.97 -15.57 -41.50
CA ALA A 479 6.87 -16.37 -42.03
C ALA A 479 5.73 -15.51 -42.59
N ILE A 480 5.38 -14.41 -41.91
CA ILE A 480 4.38 -13.44 -42.36
C ILE A 480 4.87 -12.73 -43.63
N LEU A 481 6.10 -12.23 -43.63
CA LEU A 481 6.69 -11.53 -44.79
C LEU A 481 6.75 -12.42 -46.03
N THR A 482 7.06 -13.71 -45.86
CA THR A 482 7.14 -14.66 -46.99
C THR A 482 5.81 -15.36 -47.31
N ALA A 483 4.75 -15.14 -46.53
CA ALA A 483 3.45 -15.78 -46.75
C ALA A 483 2.86 -15.47 -48.15
N PRO A 484 2.89 -14.23 -48.66
CA PRO A 484 2.38 -13.93 -50.01
C PRO A 484 3.15 -14.70 -51.10
N LEU A 485 4.48 -14.79 -50.98
CA LEU A 485 5.31 -15.51 -51.94
C LEU A 485 5.04 -17.02 -51.90
N ARG A 486 4.82 -17.59 -50.71
CA ARG A 486 4.42 -19.00 -50.57
C ARG A 486 3.04 -19.26 -51.16
N ALA A 487 2.09 -18.34 -50.94
CA ALA A 487 0.75 -18.43 -51.51
C ALA A 487 0.79 -18.38 -53.05
N LEU A 488 1.58 -17.47 -53.63
CA LEU A 488 1.81 -17.40 -55.07
C LEU A 488 2.43 -18.68 -55.64
N ARG A 489 3.47 -19.23 -54.99
CA ARG A 489 4.09 -20.50 -55.40
C ARG A 489 3.10 -21.67 -55.32
N TRP A 490 2.29 -21.73 -54.26
CA TRP A 490 1.25 -22.74 -54.11
C TRP A 490 0.19 -22.64 -55.21
N LEU A 491 -0.26 -21.42 -55.53
CA LEU A 491 -1.24 -21.16 -56.58
C LEU A 491 -0.69 -21.54 -57.97
N ARG A 492 0.56 -21.16 -58.26
CA ARG A 492 1.27 -21.56 -59.48
C ARG A 492 1.36 -23.08 -59.63
N ASN A 493 1.71 -23.80 -58.57
CA ASN A 493 1.83 -25.26 -58.60
C ASN A 493 0.49 -25.97 -58.79
N ARG A 494 -0.65 -25.30 -58.52
CA ARG A 494 -1.99 -25.84 -58.84
C ARG A 494 -2.44 -25.53 -60.26
N LEU A 495 -1.98 -24.42 -60.84
CA LEU A 495 -2.38 -24.00 -62.19
C LEU A 495 -1.55 -24.64 -63.30
N VAL A 496 -0.35 -25.15 -63.01
CA VAL A 496 0.42 -25.92 -63.99
C VAL A 496 -0.09 -27.37 -63.97
N PRO A 497 -0.81 -27.85 -65.01
CA PRO A 497 -1.22 -29.23 -65.08
C PRO A 497 0.03 -30.12 -65.08
N ARG A 498 0.03 -31.15 -64.23
CA ARG A 498 1.07 -32.19 -64.28
C ARG A 498 0.92 -32.90 -65.62
N THR A 499 1.79 -32.59 -66.56
CA THR A 499 2.00 -33.41 -67.75
C THR A 499 2.58 -34.74 -67.26
N THR A 500 1.71 -35.75 -67.17
CA THR A 500 2.09 -37.16 -67.03
C THR A 500 2.69 -37.69 -68.31
#